data_AF-A0A1T4ND03-F1
#
_entry.id   AF-A0A1T4ND03-F1
#
_cell.length_a   1.000
_cell.length_b   1.000
_cell.length_c   1.000
_cell.angle_alpha   90.00
_cell.angle_beta   90.00
_cell.angle_gamma   90.00
#
_symmetry.space_group_name_H-M   'P 1'
#
loop_
_entity.id
_entity.type
_entity.pdbx_description
1 polymer ?
#
loop_
_entity_poly.entity_id
_entity_poly.type
_entity_poly.pdbx_seq_one_letter_code
_entity_poly.pdbx_strand_id
1 'polypeptide(L)' 'MFSFNDPSAATHYIEGVIKKVPGLAALHRMSALLLAEVVPEDGHVLVLGAGGGLELSALAEARPGF' A
#
# COMPACT_ATOMS: atom_id res chain seq x y z
N MET A 1 -15.49 -12.90 -14.56
CA MET A 1 -14.80 -11.62 -14.31
C MET A 1 -15.45 -11.03 -13.08
N PHE A 2 -14.75 -10.98 -11.94
CA PHE A 2 -15.31 -10.39 -10.73
C PHE A 2 -15.38 -8.87 -10.91
N SER A 3 -16.53 -8.29 -10.58
CA SER A 3 -16.72 -6.85 -10.59
C SER A 3 -15.94 -6.24 -9.42
N PHE A 4 -15.40 -5.04 -9.59
CA PHE A 4 -14.75 -4.28 -8.51
C PHE A 4 -15.67 -4.07 -7.30
N ASN A 5 -16.99 -4.05 -7.53
CA ASN A 5 -18.01 -3.91 -6.49
C ASN A 5 -18.48 -5.24 -5.88
N ASP A 6 -17.85 -6.37 -6.22
CA ASP A 6 -18.17 -7.66 -5.59
C ASP A 6 -17.47 -7.76 -4.22
N PRO A 7 -18.21 -7.83 -3.10
CA PRO A 7 -17.63 -7.91 -1.76
C PRO A 7 -16.75 -9.14 -1.58
N SER A 8 -17.08 -10.26 -2.22
CA SER A 8 -16.29 -11.50 -2.12
C SER A 8 -14.94 -11.37 -2.81
N ALA A 9 -14.89 -10.62 -3.92
CA ALA A 9 -13.65 -10.34 -4.64
C ALA A 9 -12.75 -9.38 -3.87
N ALA A 10 -13.33 -8.40 -3.16
CA ALA A 10 -12.60 -7.49 -2.29
C ALA A 10 -11.94 -8.22 -1.11
N THR A 11 -12.64 -9.17 -0.47
CA THR A 11 -12.11 -9.96 0.66
C THR A 11 -10.82 -10.72 0.31
N HIS A 12 -10.73 -11.28 -0.90
CA HIS A 12 -9.56 -12.07 -1.32
C HIS A 12 -8.53 -11.26 -2.11
N TYR A 13 -8.76 -9.96 -2.32
CA TYR A 13 -7.91 -9.12 -3.15
C TYR A 13 -6.46 -9.08 -2.64
N ILE A 14 -6.30 -8.88 -1.33
CA ILE A 14 -5.00 -8.77 -0.66
C ILE A 14 -4.15 -10.03 -0.87
N GLU A 15 -4.73 -11.20 -0.59
CA GLU A 15 -4.04 -12.49 -0.75
C GLU A 15 -3.66 -12.75 -2.21
N GLY A 16 -4.51 -12.33 -3.15
CA GLY A 16 -4.27 -12.45 -4.58
C GLY A 16 -3.12 -11.57 -5.06
N VAL A 17 -3.02 -10.34 -4.55
CA VAL A 17 -2.01 -9.36 -4.97
C VAL A 17 -0.61 -9.78 -4.54
N ILE A 18 -0.44 -10.22 -3.29
CA ILE A 18 0.87 -10.68 -2.77
C ILE A 18 1.42 -11.84 -3.61
N LYS A 19 0.55 -12.77 -4.04
CA LYS A 19 0.96 -13.93 -4.85
C LYS A 19 1.29 -13.57 -6.30
N LYS A 20 0.68 -12.50 -6.84
CA LYS A 20 0.81 -12.10 -8.25
C LYS A 20 1.92 -11.08 -8.50
N VAL A 21 2.37 -10.38 -7.46
CA VAL A 21 3.37 -9.32 -7.56
C VAL A 21 4.60 -9.69 -6.74
N PRO A 22 5.56 -10.43 -7.32
CA PRO A 22 6.84 -10.71 -6.67
C PRO A 22 7.53 -9.41 -6.25
N GLY A 23 8.00 -9.37 -5.01
CA GLY A 23 8.72 -8.20 -4.48
C GLY A 23 7.82 -7.06 -3.99
N LEU A 24 6.50 -7.21 -3.95
CA LEU A 24 5.58 -6.15 -3.48
C LEU A 24 5.97 -5.58 -2.10
N ALA A 25 6.31 -6.44 -1.14
CA ALA A 25 6.74 -5.99 0.19
C ALA A 25 8.05 -5.18 0.14
N ALA A 26 9.00 -5.58 -0.72
CA ALA A 26 10.24 -4.83 -0.92
C ALA A 26 9.97 -3.47 -1.60
N LEU A 27 9.01 -3.42 -2.53
CA LEU A 27 8.57 -2.18 -3.16
C LEU A 27 8.00 -1.21 -2.12
N HIS A 28 7.09 -1.66 -1.25
CA HIS A 28 6.58 -0.81 -0.16
C HIS A 28 7.69 -0.28 0.73
N ARG A 29 8.64 -1.15 1.12
CA ARG A 29 9.78 -0.76 1.96
C ARG A 29 10.65 0.30 1.29
N MET A 30 10.98 0.12 0.02
CA MET A 30 11.80 1.08 -0.72
C MET A 30 11.07 2.42 -0.91
N SER A 31 9.77 2.39 -1.21
CA SER A 31 8.96 3.60 -1.29
C SER A 31 8.94 4.36 0.04
N ALA A 32 8.79 3.66 1.17
CA ALA A 32 8.83 4.28 2.50
C ALA A 32 10.17 4.98 2.78
N LEU A 33 11.30 4.35 2.40
CA LEU A 33 12.63 4.94 2.56
C LEU A 33 12.79 6.23 1.75
N LEU A 34 12.40 6.20 0.47
CA LEU A 34 12.49 7.37 -0.40
C LEU A 34 11.59 8.52 0.09
N LEU A 35 10.38 8.21 0.57
CA LEU A 35 9.49 9.21 1.15
C LEU A 35 10.07 9.80 2.45
N ALA A 36 10.66 8.97 3.30
CA ALA A 36 11.27 9.40 4.56
C ALA A 36 12.43 10.40 4.38
N GLU A 37 13.09 10.42 3.22
CA GLU A 37 14.18 11.34 2.91
C GLU A 37 13.68 12.76 2.56
N VAL A 38 12.43 12.91 2.11
CA VAL A 38 11.92 14.16 1.54
C VAL A 38 10.68 14.70 2.23
N VAL A 39 9.91 13.85 2.91
CA VAL A 39 8.70 14.24 3.62
C VAL A 39 9.06 14.65 5.07
N PRO A 40 8.77 15.90 5.48
CA PRO A 40 8.95 16.36 6.85
C PRO A 40 8.17 15.51 7.87
N GLU A 41 8.49 15.63 9.16
CA GLU A 41 7.75 14.90 10.21
C GLU A 41 6.24 15.24 10.25
N ASP A 42 5.87 16.47 9.90
CA ASP A 42 4.50 16.97 9.79
C ASP A 42 3.98 16.98 8.32
N GLY A 43 4.71 16.33 7.42
CA GLY A 43 4.32 16.20 6.02
C GLY A 43 3.22 15.17 5.79
N HIS A 44 2.42 15.37 4.74
CA HIS A 44 1.32 14.47 4.38
C HIS A 44 1.61 13.74 3.06
N VAL A 45 1.27 12.44 3.01
CA VAL A 45 1.43 11.60 1.81
C VAL A 45 0.06 11.21 1.27
N LEU A 46 -0.19 11.51 -0.02
CA LEU A 46 -1.39 11.06 -0.73
C LEU A 46 -1.07 9.82 -1.57
N VAL A 47 -1.65 8.67 -1.22
CA VAL A 47 -1.57 7.44 -2.02
C VAL A 47 -2.71 7.41 -3.04
N LEU A 48 -2.41 7.78 -4.29
CA LEU A 48 -3.39 7.73 -5.37
C LEU A 48 -3.60 6.28 -5.85
N GLY A 49 -4.85 5.83 -5.83
CA GLY A 49 -5.19 4.48 -6.26
C GLY A 49 -4.85 3.38 -5.24
N ALA A 50 -4.97 3.67 -3.94
CA ALA A 50 -4.61 2.75 -2.86
C ALA A 50 -5.33 1.39 -2.87
N GLY A 51 -6.43 1.25 -3.62
CA GLY A 51 -7.11 -0.04 -3.80
C GLY A 51 -7.42 -0.74 -2.48
N GLY A 52 -6.87 -1.93 -2.28
CA GLY A 52 -7.03 -2.73 -1.05
C GLY A 52 -6.27 -2.23 0.18
N GLY A 53 -5.54 -1.11 0.07
CA GLY A 53 -4.92 -0.41 1.20
C GLY A 53 -3.61 -1.00 1.71
N LEU A 54 -2.98 -1.94 0.99
CA LEU A 54 -1.74 -2.57 1.43
C LEU A 54 -0.57 -1.59 1.50
N GLU A 55 -0.50 -0.69 0.52
CA GLU A 55 0.47 0.39 0.46
C GLU A 55 0.28 1.33 1.65
N LEU A 56 -0.98 1.69 1.97
CA LEU A 56 -1.32 2.54 3.10
C LEU A 56 -0.89 1.92 4.43
N SER A 57 -1.24 0.65 4.67
CA SER A 57 -0.80 -0.05 5.89
C SER A 57 0.72 -0.14 5.98
N ALA A 58 1.40 -0.53 4.90
CA ALA A 58 2.85 -0.67 4.93
C ALA A 58 3.58 0.68 5.17
N LEU A 59 3.09 1.77 4.57
CA LEU A 59 3.66 3.10 4.79
C LEU A 59 3.39 3.63 6.20
N ALA A 60 2.18 3.46 6.72
CA ALA A 60 1.81 3.87 8.08
C ALA A 60 2.58 3.08 9.16
N GLU A 61 2.80 1.78 8.95
CA GLU A 61 3.62 0.95 9.83
C GLU A 61 5.10 1.36 9.80
N ALA A 62 5.63 1.69 8.62
CA ALA A 62 7.03 2.09 8.48
C ALA A 62 7.32 3.46 9.10
N ARG A 63 6.37 4.40 9.03
CA ARG A 63 6.48 5.77 9.57
C ARG A 63 5.14 6.20 10.17
N PRO A 64 4.95 6.00 11.49
CA PRO A 64 3.78 6.52 12.19
C PRO A 64 3.71 8.04 12.05
N GLY A 65 2.63 8.57 11.47
CA GLY A 65 2.45 9.99 11.19
C GLY A 65 2.32 10.35 9.72
N PHE A 66 2.59 9.41 8.81
CA PHE A 66 2.13 9.50 7.42
C PHE A 66 0.60 9.47 7.31
#